data_AF-A0A255RDW3-F1
#
_entry.id   AF-A0A255RDW3-F1
#
_cell.length_a   1.000
_cell.length_b   1.000
_cell.length_c   1.000
_cell.angle_alpha   90.00
_cell.angle_beta   90.00
_cell.angle_gamma   90.00
#
_symmetry.space_group_name_H-M   'P 1'
#
loop_
_entity.id
_entity.type
_entity.pdbx_description
1 polymer ?
#
loop_
_entity_poly.entity_id
_entity_poly.type
_entity_poly.pdbx_seq_one_letter_code
_entity_poly.pdbx_strand_id
1 'polypeptide(L)'
;MSGPFWEKLGEPGLLGFLAIVVFIVTVAGNAYLLVERFYKLLPEVKKLNSEIASAAATTLKMLQDSRKEYDEQLEKFTSAASTMVRIIERQNQSPSDSDAAELDEAREQCCELYGKTVTSHLRYVEFEHLYHKGSAENLQDFIYDDLREDLDRFIHRLAVLNSPELISRIGEHRTPLKVSRITVKPYYRLANSLPEQLQEDAKERIWSSLRKLFEAGGEDFDQPKFHPIAQ
;
A
#
# COMPACT_ATOMS: atom_id res chain seq x y z
N MET A 1 -81.70 -13.87 14.21
CA MET A 1 -80.70 -14.05 13.14
C MET A 1 -80.33 -12.67 12.63
N SER A 2 -79.18 -12.14 13.02
CA SER A 2 -78.67 -10.85 12.52
C SER A 2 -78.18 -11.07 11.10
N GLY A 3 -78.82 -10.42 10.12
CA GLY A 3 -78.38 -10.40 8.73
C GLY A 3 -76.93 -9.88 8.60
N PRO A 4 -76.24 -10.19 7.49
CA PRO A 4 -74.87 -9.79 7.28
C PRO A 4 -74.70 -8.27 7.43
N PHE A 5 -73.61 -7.85 8.07
CA PHE A 5 -73.30 -6.45 8.44
C PHE A 5 -73.46 -5.44 7.27
N TRP A 6 -73.26 -5.90 6.04
CA TRP A 6 -73.37 -5.13 4.80
C TRP A 6 -74.80 -4.67 4.47
N GLU A 7 -75.83 -5.41 4.89
CA GLU A 7 -77.24 -5.05 4.69
C GLU A 7 -77.67 -3.82 5.51
N LYS A 8 -76.87 -3.43 6.52
CA LYS A 8 -77.11 -2.25 7.36
C LYS A 8 -76.45 -0.97 6.86
N LEU A 9 -75.60 -1.07 5.83
CA LEU A 9 -74.93 0.07 5.21
C LEU A 9 -75.73 0.44 3.95
N GLY A 10 -76.34 1.64 3.91
CA GLY A 10 -76.91 2.15 2.65
C GLY A 10 -75.84 2.27 1.56
N GLU A 11 -76.23 2.46 0.30
CA GLU A 11 -75.31 2.56 -0.87
C GLU A 11 -74.03 3.40 -0.64
N PRO A 12 -74.09 4.62 -0.05
CA PRO A 12 -72.86 5.39 0.23
C PRO A 12 -71.96 4.76 1.30
N GLY A 13 -72.52 4.01 2.25
CA GLY A 13 -71.78 3.28 3.28
C GLY A 13 -71.08 2.03 2.72
N LEU A 14 -71.68 1.37 1.72
CA LEU A 14 -71.08 0.24 1.02
C LEU A 14 -69.85 0.70 0.20
N LEU A 15 -69.97 1.82 -0.52
CA LEU A 15 -68.87 2.40 -1.28
C LEU A 15 -67.69 2.84 -0.39
N GLY A 16 -67.97 3.47 0.75
CA GLY A 16 -66.95 3.84 1.73
C GLY A 16 -66.24 2.63 2.33
N PHE A 17 -66.98 1.56 2.65
CA PHE A 17 -66.41 0.31 3.13
C PHE A 17 -65.49 -0.35 2.08
N LEU A 18 -65.94 -0.43 0.83
CA LEU A 18 -65.14 -0.99 -0.27
C LEU A 18 -63.84 -0.21 -0.51
N ALA A 19 -63.89 1.13 -0.46
CA ALA A 19 -62.70 1.96 -0.61
C ALA A 19 -61.66 1.69 0.51
N ILE A 20 -62.10 1.52 1.75
CA ILE A 20 -61.21 1.17 2.89
C ILE A 20 -60.59 -0.21 2.69
N VAL A 21 -61.38 -1.21 2.27
CA VAL A 21 -60.86 -2.56 2.01
C VAL A 21 -59.81 -2.55 0.90
N VAL A 22 -60.08 -1.87 -0.22
CA VAL A 22 -59.12 -1.74 -1.33
C VAL A 22 -57.84 -1.06 -0.84
N PHE A 23 -57.94 0.03 -0.09
CA PHE A 23 -56.77 0.72 0.47
C PHE A 23 -55.94 -0.20 1.36
N ILE A 24 -56.56 -0.94 2.28
CA ILE A 24 -55.86 -1.88 3.17
C ILE A 24 -55.15 -2.98 2.35
N VAL A 25 -55.84 -3.57 1.37
CA VAL A 25 -55.27 -4.63 0.53
C VAL A 25 -54.08 -4.11 -0.30
N THR A 26 -54.17 -2.91 -0.86
CA THR A 26 -53.06 -2.30 -1.60
C THR A 26 -51.87 -1.99 -0.71
N VAL A 27 -52.09 -1.42 0.49
CA VAL A 27 -51.01 -1.13 1.45
C VAL A 27 -50.35 -2.43 1.94
N ALA A 28 -51.14 -3.44 2.30
CA ALA A 28 -50.64 -4.74 2.74
C ALA A 28 -49.89 -5.48 1.62
N GLY A 29 -50.40 -5.44 0.39
CA GLY A 29 -49.75 -6.03 -0.79
C GLY A 29 -48.40 -5.37 -1.09
N ASN A 30 -48.33 -4.03 -1.03
CA ASN A 30 -47.07 -3.29 -1.21
C ASN A 30 -46.08 -3.59 -0.08
N ALA A 31 -46.53 -3.68 1.17
CA ALA A 31 -45.69 -4.05 2.31
C ALA A 31 -45.15 -5.48 2.15
N TYR A 32 -45.99 -6.43 1.73
CA TYR A 32 -45.59 -7.80 1.45
C TYR A 32 -44.53 -7.87 0.34
N LEU A 33 -44.73 -7.18 -0.79
CA LEU A 33 -43.76 -7.14 -1.88
C LEU A 33 -42.42 -6.53 -1.46
N LEU A 34 -42.45 -5.51 -0.60
CA LEU A 34 -41.26 -4.88 -0.05
C LEU A 34 -40.50 -5.86 0.86
N VAL A 35 -41.22 -6.53 1.76
CA VAL A 35 -40.67 -7.59 2.62
C VAL A 35 -40.08 -8.74 1.80
N GLU A 36 -40.79 -9.22 0.77
CA GLU A 36 -40.32 -10.30 -0.11
C GLU A 36 -39.03 -9.91 -0.85
N ARG A 37 -38.96 -8.68 -1.37
CA ARG A 37 -37.72 -8.14 -1.98
C ARG A 37 -36.57 -8.05 -0.98
N PHE A 38 -36.83 -7.57 0.25
CA PHE A 38 -35.82 -7.54 1.30
C PHE A 38 -35.32 -8.95 1.66
N TYR A 39 -36.21 -9.94 1.79
CA TYR A 39 -35.82 -11.32 2.07
C TYR A 39 -34.97 -11.94 0.95
N LYS A 40 -35.22 -11.58 -0.32
CA LYS A 40 -34.39 -12.01 -1.45
C LYS A 40 -33.01 -11.34 -1.48
N LEU A 41 -32.93 -10.06 -1.12
CA LEU A 41 -31.67 -9.30 -1.11
C LEU A 41 -30.79 -9.62 0.12
N LEU A 42 -31.39 -9.99 1.25
CA LEU A 42 -30.68 -10.29 2.49
C LEU A 42 -29.56 -11.35 2.35
N PRO A 43 -29.77 -12.52 1.71
CA PRO A 43 -28.69 -13.49 1.51
C PRO A 43 -27.60 -12.99 0.56
N GLU A 44 -27.94 -12.20 -0.47
CA GLU A 44 -26.95 -11.61 -1.39
C GLU A 44 -26.05 -10.61 -0.67
N VAL A 45 -26.63 -9.73 0.16
CA VAL A 45 -25.89 -8.78 1.01
C VAL A 45 -25.00 -9.53 2.00
N LYS A 46 -25.50 -10.59 2.65
CA LYS A 46 -24.69 -11.41 3.56
C LYS A 46 -23.52 -12.08 2.83
N LYS A 47 -23.77 -12.62 1.64
CA LYS A 47 -22.74 -13.23 0.80
C LYS A 47 -21.67 -12.21 0.41
N LEU A 48 -22.07 -11.05 -0.11
CA LEU A 48 -21.15 -9.97 -0.46
C LEU A 48 -20.33 -9.49 0.73
N ASN A 49 -20.95 -9.31 1.89
CA ASN A 49 -20.25 -8.94 3.12
C ASN A 49 -19.22 -10.00 3.54
N SER A 50 -19.55 -11.29 3.40
CA SER A 50 -18.60 -12.38 3.69
C SER A 50 -17.43 -12.42 2.72
N GLU A 51 -17.67 -12.12 1.43
CA GLU A 51 -16.64 -12.03 0.41
C GLU A 51 -15.72 -10.83 0.65
N ILE A 52 -16.28 -9.67 0.99
CA ILE A 52 -15.52 -8.46 1.35
C ILE A 52 -14.66 -8.73 2.59
N ALA A 53 -15.23 -9.35 3.63
CA ALA A 53 -14.49 -9.68 4.85
C ALA A 53 -13.33 -10.66 4.57
N SER A 54 -13.57 -11.67 3.74
CA SER A 54 -12.55 -12.64 3.32
C SER A 54 -11.42 -11.99 2.51
N ALA A 55 -11.76 -11.12 1.57
CA ALA A 55 -10.79 -10.38 0.78
C ALA A 55 -9.95 -9.44 1.66
N ALA A 56 -10.58 -8.69 2.57
CA ALA A 56 -9.89 -7.81 3.51
C ALA A 56 -8.93 -8.59 4.43
N ALA A 57 -9.35 -9.75 4.94
CA ALA A 57 -8.49 -10.62 5.75
C ALA A 57 -7.28 -11.15 4.96
N THR A 58 -7.49 -11.48 3.68
CA THR A 58 -6.41 -11.92 2.78
C THR A 58 -5.40 -10.81 2.53
N THR A 59 -5.86 -9.59 2.21
CA THR A 59 -5.00 -8.43 2.01
C THR A 59 -4.23 -8.07 3.28
N LEU A 60 -4.87 -8.10 4.45
CA LEU A 60 -4.20 -7.86 5.73
C LEU A 60 -3.10 -8.89 5.98
N LYS A 61 -3.34 -10.17 5.70
CA LYS A 61 -2.33 -11.20 5.83
C LYS A 61 -1.15 -10.97 4.89
N MET A 62 -1.41 -10.66 3.62
CA MET A 62 -0.36 -10.33 2.65
C MET A 62 0.47 -9.11 3.09
N LEU A 63 -0.18 -8.10 3.65
CA LEU A 63 0.49 -6.93 4.22
C LEU A 63 1.43 -7.34 5.37
N GLN A 64 0.93 -8.10 6.33
CA GLN A 64 1.73 -8.61 7.47
C GLN A 64 2.92 -9.47 7.01
N ASP A 65 2.68 -10.39 6.08
CA ASP A 65 3.72 -11.25 5.53
C ASP A 65 4.79 -10.43 4.78
N SER A 66 4.38 -9.42 4.01
CA SER A 66 5.30 -8.53 3.28
C SER A 66 6.10 -7.61 4.22
N ARG A 67 5.48 -7.12 5.31
CA ARG A 67 6.19 -6.33 6.33
C ARG A 67 7.25 -7.18 7.02
N LYS A 68 6.89 -8.40 7.41
CA LYS A 68 7.83 -9.35 8.01
C LYS A 68 8.99 -9.66 7.06
N GLU A 69 8.71 -9.92 5.77
CA GLU A 69 9.76 -10.13 4.77
C GLU A 69 10.69 -8.92 4.67
N TYR A 70 10.14 -7.70 4.67
CA TYR A 70 10.94 -6.47 4.66
C TYR A 70 11.85 -6.38 5.90
N ASP A 71 11.30 -6.55 7.09
CA ASP A 71 12.05 -6.48 8.35
C ASP A 71 13.18 -7.55 8.40
N GLU A 72 12.91 -8.76 7.92
CA GLU A 72 13.93 -9.83 7.84
C GLU A 72 15.07 -9.52 6.86
N GLN A 73 14.76 -8.95 5.69
CA GLN A 73 15.81 -8.55 4.74
C GLN A 73 16.62 -7.37 5.30
N LEU A 74 15.94 -6.45 5.97
CA LEU A 74 16.56 -5.31 6.63
C LEU A 74 17.54 -5.74 7.74
N GLU A 75 17.17 -6.71 8.56
CA GLU A 75 18.04 -7.27 9.60
C GLU A 75 19.30 -7.91 8.98
N LYS A 76 19.12 -8.73 7.93
CA LYS A 76 20.24 -9.34 7.20
C LYS A 76 21.18 -8.30 6.62
N PHE A 77 20.63 -7.27 5.97
CA PHE A 77 21.41 -6.15 5.46
C PHE A 77 22.19 -5.44 6.56
N THR A 78 21.54 -5.15 7.70
CA THR A 78 22.17 -4.46 8.83
C THR A 78 23.31 -5.27 9.45
N SER A 79 23.14 -6.59 9.52
CA SER A 79 24.18 -7.52 9.95
C SER A 79 25.39 -7.50 8.99
N ALA A 80 25.15 -7.58 7.67
CA ALA A 80 26.21 -7.49 6.67
C ALA A 80 26.95 -6.14 6.70
N ALA A 81 26.20 -5.03 6.83
CA ALA A 81 26.77 -3.70 6.95
C ALA A 81 27.65 -3.56 8.20
N SER A 82 27.26 -4.19 9.31
CA SER A 82 28.05 -4.22 10.55
C SER A 82 29.37 -4.98 10.37
N THR A 83 29.37 -6.07 9.59
CA THR A 83 30.61 -6.77 9.21
C THR A 83 31.51 -5.87 8.38
N MET A 84 30.95 -5.17 7.38
CA MET A 84 31.71 -4.22 6.56
C MET A 84 32.36 -3.12 7.40
N VAL A 85 31.62 -2.54 8.36
CA VAL A 85 32.16 -1.53 9.29
C VAL A 85 33.32 -2.09 10.13
N ARG A 86 33.19 -3.30 10.67
CA ARG A 86 34.28 -3.94 11.45
C ARG A 86 35.54 -4.14 10.63
N ILE A 87 35.41 -4.52 9.36
CA ILE A 87 36.56 -4.67 8.45
C ILE A 87 37.21 -3.31 8.20
N ILE A 88 36.43 -2.26 7.96
CA ILE A 88 36.93 -0.88 7.78
C ILE A 88 37.68 -0.40 9.03
N GLU A 89 37.13 -0.63 10.22
CA GLU A 89 37.77 -0.28 11.49
C GLU A 89 39.09 -1.02 11.67
N ARG A 90 39.13 -2.32 11.35
CA ARG A 90 40.36 -3.13 11.39
C ARG A 90 41.42 -2.59 10.42
N GLN A 91 41.04 -2.29 9.18
CA GLN A 91 41.94 -1.67 8.18
C GLN A 91 42.52 -0.34 8.67
N ASN A 92 41.71 0.50 9.35
CA ASN A 92 42.17 1.78 9.87
C ASN A 92 43.21 1.63 10.99
N GLN A 93 43.19 0.52 11.73
CA GLN A 93 44.14 0.24 12.80
C GLN A 93 45.43 -0.42 12.28
N SER A 94 45.29 -1.37 11.36
CA SER A 94 46.42 -2.11 10.78
C SER A 94 46.08 -2.56 9.36
N PRO A 95 46.48 -1.81 8.32
CA PRO A 95 46.18 -2.15 6.93
C PRO A 95 46.84 -3.48 6.52
N SER A 96 46.06 -4.42 5.97
CA SER A 96 46.57 -5.62 5.31
C SER A 96 45.88 -5.87 3.98
N ASP A 97 46.61 -6.46 3.01
CA ASP A 97 46.04 -6.79 1.68
C ASP A 97 44.89 -7.80 1.76
N SER A 98 44.88 -8.65 2.79
CA SER A 98 43.77 -9.59 3.06
C SER A 98 42.47 -8.87 3.43
N ASP A 99 42.56 -7.70 4.06
CA ASP A 99 41.38 -6.94 4.47
C ASP A 99 40.68 -6.26 3.29
N ALA A 100 41.41 -5.90 2.24
CA ALA A 100 40.82 -5.26 1.05
C ALA A 100 39.92 -6.24 0.28
N ALA A 101 40.37 -7.49 0.13
CA ALA A 101 39.58 -8.55 -0.49
C ALA A 101 38.34 -8.91 0.34
N GLU A 102 38.49 -9.03 1.67
CA GLU A 102 37.36 -9.29 2.57
C GLU A 102 36.35 -8.13 2.57
N LEU A 103 36.81 -6.89 2.47
CA LEU A 103 35.95 -5.71 2.37
C LEU A 103 35.16 -5.68 1.06
N ASP A 104 35.78 -6.06 -0.06
CA ASP A 104 35.11 -6.15 -1.35
C ASP A 104 34.00 -7.20 -1.35
N GLU A 105 34.28 -8.40 -0.81
CA GLU A 105 33.27 -9.45 -0.63
C GLU A 105 32.12 -8.99 0.28
N ALA A 106 32.44 -8.36 1.42
CA ALA A 106 31.43 -7.83 2.34
C ALA A 106 30.55 -6.76 1.68
N ARG A 107 31.14 -5.89 0.84
CA ARG A 107 30.38 -4.89 0.08
C ARG A 107 29.48 -5.55 -0.95
N GLU A 108 29.95 -6.57 -1.67
CA GLU A 108 29.13 -7.28 -2.66
C GLU A 108 27.90 -7.92 -2.00
N GLN A 109 28.08 -8.58 -0.86
CA GLN A 109 26.98 -9.10 -0.05
C GLN A 109 26.01 -8.00 0.41
N CYS A 110 26.53 -6.85 0.85
CA CYS A 110 25.68 -5.71 1.22
C CYS A 110 24.88 -5.17 0.04
N CYS A 111 25.47 -5.08 -1.16
CA CYS A 111 24.78 -4.64 -2.37
C CYS A 111 23.65 -5.61 -2.75
N GLU A 112 23.89 -6.92 -2.68
CA GLU A 112 22.86 -7.93 -2.94
C GLU A 112 21.69 -7.82 -1.94
N LEU A 113 22.01 -7.72 -0.65
CA LEU A 113 21.02 -7.60 0.41
C LEU A 113 20.26 -6.26 0.35
N TYR A 114 20.92 -5.19 -0.06
CA TYR A 114 20.26 -3.91 -0.33
C TYR A 114 19.20 -4.06 -1.43
N GLY A 115 19.55 -4.72 -2.55
CA GLY A 115 18.60 -5.00 -3.63
C GLY A 115 17.38 -5.83 -3.17
N LYS A 116 17.60 -6.85 -2.34
CA LYS A 116 16.52 -7.65 -1.73
C LYS A 116 15.64 -6.82 -0.80
N THR A 117 16.26 -5.96 0.03
CA THR A 117 15.56 -5.09 0.97
C THR A 117 14.68 -4.06 0.25
N VAL A 118 15.20 -3.44 -0.81
CA VAL A 118 14.41 -2.53 -1.66
C VAL A 118 13.25 -3.30 -2.29
N THR A 119 13.49 -4.50 -2.81
CA THR A 119 12.45 -5.30 -3.47
C THR A 119 11.33 -5.70 -2.49
N SER A 120 11.65 -6.14 -1.27
CA SER A 120 10.65 -6.48 -0.26
C SER A 120 9.88 -5.25 0.22
N HIS A 121 10.56 -4.11 0.40
CA HIS A 121 9.90 -2.84 0.74
C HIS A 121 8.91 -2.38 -0.35
N LEU A 122 9.25 -2.53 -1.64
CA LEU A 122 8.31 -2.20 -2.72
C LEU A 122 7.02 -3.03 -2.66
N ARG A 123 7.12 -4.33 -2.33
CA ARG A 123 5.94 -5.17 -2.14
C ARG A 123 5.13 -4.72 -0.94
N TYR A 124 5.79 -4.39 0.18
CA TYR A 124 5.16 -3.85 1.37
C TYR A 124 4.35 -2.58 1.05
N VAL A 125 4.95 -1.62 0.34
CA VAL A 125 4.29 -0.40 -0.14
C VAL A 125 3.09 -0.69 -1.04
N GLU A 126 3.19 -1.68 -1.94
CA GLU A 126 2.05 -2.09 -2.77
C GLU A 126 0.89 -2.66 -1.94
N PHE A 127 1.18 -3.44 -0.90
CA PHE A 127 0.14 -3.98 -0.02
C PHE A 127 -0.44 -2.93 0.93
N GLU A 128 0.35 -1.97 1.40
CA GLU A 128 -0.15 -0.82 2.17
C GLU A 128 -1.16 -0.02 1.34
N HIS A 129 -0.80 0.26 0.08
CA HIS A 129 -1.72 0.92 -0.84
C HIS A 129 -3.02 0.12 -1.04
N LEU A 130 -2.96 -1.20 -1.20
CA LEU A 130 -4.16 -2.04 -1.35
C LEU A 130 -5.01 -2.09 -0.09
N TYR A 131 -4.38 -2.20 1.08
CA TYR A 131 -5.05 -2.31 2.36
C TYR A 131 -5.77 -1.01 2.76
N HIS A 132 -5.12 0.13 2.53
CA HIS A 132 -5.67 1.45 2.82
C HIS A 132 -6.40 2.09 1.63
N LYS A 133 -6.69 1.32 0.58
CA LYS A 133 -7.44 1.80 -0.58
C LYS A 133 -8.80 2.34 -0.14
N GLY A 134 -9.01 3.64 -0.35
CA GLY A 134 -10.24 4.34 0.04
C GLY A 134 -10.18 5.04 1.40
N SER A 135 -9.07 4.92 2.14
CA SER A 135 -8.78 5.72 3.34
C SER A 135 -7.65 6.70 3.03
N ALA A 136 -8.02 7.93 2.68
CA ALA A 136 -7.04 8.97 2.37
C ALA A 136 -6.14 9.32 3.56
N GLU A 137 -6.71 9.33 4.78
CA GLU A 137 -6.01 9.61 6.03
C GLU A 137 -4.90 8.58 6.28
N ASN A 138 -5.21 7.28 6.25
CA ASN A 138 -4.20 6.24 6.48
C ASN A 138 -3.11 6.21 5.41
N LEU A 139 -3.48 6.46 4.14
CA LEU A 139 -2.49 6.57 3.07
C LEU A 139 -1.60 7.79 3.27
N GLN A 140 -2.15 8.90 3.76
CA GLN A 140 -1.39 10.09 4.08
C GLN A 140 -0.42 9.81 5.23
N ASP A 141 -0.87 9.24 6.33
CA ASP A 141 0.01 8.93 7.47
C ASP A 141 1.16 8.01 7.03
N PHE A 142 0.87 6.96 6.28
CA PHE A 142 1.88 6.07 5.72
C PHE A 142 2.91 6.79 4.83
N ILE A 143 2.48 7.75 3.99
CA ILE A 143 3.39 8.51 3.13
C ILE A 143 4.31 9.42 3.95
N TYR A 144 3.74 10.11 4.93
CA TYR A 144 4.39 11.23 5.59
C TYR A 144 5.34 10.76 6.68
N ASP A 145 4.98 9.67 7.36
CA ASP A 145 5.73 9.15 8.50
C ASP A 145 6.59 7.96 8.07
N ASP A 146 5.98 6.87 7.62
CA ASP A 146 6.68 5.60 7.39
C ASP A 146 7.53 5.62 6.11
N LEU A 147 6.90 5.93 4.97
CA LEU A 147 7.54 5.87 3.66
C LEU A 147 8.73 6.83 3.57
N ARG A 148 8.58 8.03 4.13
CA ARG A 148 9.67 9.02 4.15
C ARG A 148 10.88 8.50 4.91
N GLU A 149 10.67 7.94 6.10
CA GLU A 149 11.77 7.43 6.91
C GLU A 149 12.49 6.27 6.21
N ASP A 150 11.74 5.36 5.58
CA ASP A 150 12.32 4.24 4.84
C ASP A 150 13.13 4.71 3.61
N LEU A 151 12.63 5.69 2.86
CA LEU A 151 13.36 6.29 1.74
C LEU A 151 14.65 6.99 2.22
N ASP A 152 14.59 7.76 3.31
CA ASP A 152 15.77 8.43 3.88
C ASP A 152 16.84 7.41 4.33
N ARG A 153 16.41 6.28 4.90
CA ARG A 153 17.31 5.16 5.23
C ARG A 153 17.93 4.54 3.99
N PHE A 154 17.19 4.35 2.91
CA PHE A 154 17.74 3.84 1.65
C PHE A 154 18.75 4.80 1.01
N ILE A 155 18.44 6.10 0.99
CA ILE A 155 19.35 7.15 0.51
C ILE A 155 20.68 7.07 1.26
N HIS A 156 20.62 7.06 2.59
CA HIS A 156 21.82 7.00 3.43
C HIS A 156 22.64 5.74 3.17
N ARG A 157 22.00 4.56 3.13
CA ARG A 157 22.68 3.28 2.90
C ARG A 157 23.34 3.22 1.53
N LEU A 158 22.64 3.70 0.50
CA LEU A 158 23.17 3.74 -0.85
C LEU A 158 24.38 4.68 -0.95
N ALA A 159 24.29 5.87 -0.34
CA ALA A 159 25.40 6.82 -0.28
C ALA A 159 26.64 6.21 0.39
N VAL A 160 26.46 5.43 1.46
CA VAL A 160 27.57 4.70 2.11
C VAL A 160 28.17 3.64 1.18
N LEU A 161 27.35 2.84 0.50
CA LEU A 161 27.83 1.80 -0.43
C LEU A 161 28.54 2.37 -1.66
N ASN A 162 28.21 3.62 -2.01
CA ASN A 162 28.77 4.37 -3.13
C ASN A 162 29.83 5.40 -2.70
N SER A 163 30.21 5.44 -1.42
CA SER A 163 31.21 6.38 -0.92
C SER A 163 32.52 6.24 -1.71
N PRO A 164 33.10 7.36 -2.23
CA PRO A 164 34.39 7.34 -2.89
C PRO A 164 35.51 6.74 -2.03
N GLU A 165 35.45 6.97 -0.71
CA GLU A 165 36.38 6.41 0.26
C GLU A 165 36.24 4.88 0.35
N LEU A 166 35.02 4.34 0.30
CA LEU A 166 34.81 2.89 0.27
C LEU A 166 35.30 2.28 -1.05
N ILE A 167 34.96 2.90 -2.18
CA ILE A 167 35.36 2.43 -3.51
C ILE A 167 36.89 2.46 -3.68
N SER A 168 37.57 3.49 -3.18
CA SER A 168 39.03 3.57 -3.26
C SER A 168 39.75 2.50 -2.41
N ARG A 169 39.15 2.08 -1.28
CA ARG A 169 39.71 1.02 -0.41
C ARG A 169 39.66 -0.39 -1.01
N ILE A 170 38.64 -0.68 -1.81
CA ILE A 170 38.45 -1.98 -2.48
C ILE A 170 39.07 -2.01 -3.88
N GLY A 171 39.11 -0.85 -4.55
CA GLY A 171 39.69 -0.67 -5.89
C GLY A 171 38.80 0.15 -6.82
N GLU A 172 39.40 1.11 -7.53
CA GLU A 172 38.73 2.08 -8.41
C GLU A 172 37.95 1.49 -9.60
N HIS A 173 38.16 0.20 -9.89
CA HIS A 173 37.47 -0.51 -10.97
C HIS A 173 36.03 -0.93 -10.58
N ARG A 174 35.63 -0.77 -9.32
CA ARG A 174 34.28 -1.11 -8.85
C ARG A 174 33.28 -0.03 -9.21
N THR A 175 32.18 -0.45 -9.82
CA THR A 175 31.08 0.45 -10.19
C THR A 175 30.20 0.78 -8.98
N PRO A 176 29.71 2.03 -8.88
CA PRO A 176 28.67 2.40 -7.94
C PRO A 176 27.38 1.60 -8.19
N LEU A 177 26.66 1.31 -7.12
CA LEU A 177 25.34 0.72 -7.17
C LEU A 177 24.34 1.75 -7.69
N LYS A 178 23.59 1.36 -8.72
CA LYS A 178 22.58 2.22 -9.36
C LYS A 178 21.18 1.83 -8.91
N VAL A 179 20.29 2.83 -8.89
CA VAL A 179 18.87 2.64 -8.55
C VAL A 179 18.10 2.35 -9.83
N SER A 180 17.37 1.24 -9.87
CA SER A 180 16.52 0.94 -11.02
C SER A 180 15.30 1.87 -11.05
N ARG A 181 14.97 2.41 -12.23
CA ARG A 181 13.73 3.19 -12.43
C ARG A 181 12.44 2.43 -12.09
N ILE A 182 12.49 1.10 -12.05
CA ILE A 182 11.35 0.25 -11.66
C ILE A 182 10.92 0.53 -10.22
N THR A 183 11.83 0.99 -9.35
CA THR A 183 11.53 1.32 -7.95
C THR A 183 10.50 2.43 -7.81
N VAL A 184 10.33 3.29 -8.82
CA VAL A 184 9.47 4.49 -8.75
C VAL A 184 7.97 4.14 -8.78
N LYS A 185 7.61 3.05 -9.46
CA LYS A 185 6.22 2.78 -9.86
C LYS A 185 5.26 2.59 -8.66
N PRO A 186 5.60 1.83 -7.61
CA PRO A 186 4.73 1.68 -6.45
C PRO A 186 4.46 3.01 -5.72
N TYR A 187 5.50 3.82 -5.51
CA TYR A 187 5.36 5.11 -4.83
C TYR A 187 4.47 6.09 -5.61
N TYR A 188 4.59 6.11 -6.94
CA TYR A 188 3.74 6.97 -7.78
C TYR A 188 2.26 6.55 -7.73
N ARG A 189 1.97 5.24 -7.75
CA ARG A 189 0.59 4.75 -7.57
C ARG A 189 0.02 5.21 -6.25
N LEU A 190 0.83 5.16 -5.20
CA LEU A 190 0.43 5.52 -3.86
C LEU A 190 0.08 7.03 -3.76
N ALA A 191 0.90 7.90 -4.34
CA ALA A 191 0.62 9.34 -4.40
C ALA A 191 -0.68 9.69 -5.15
N ASN A 192 -0.96 9.01 -6.27
CA ASN A 192 -2.15 9.26 -7.09
C ASN A 192 -3.45 8.72 -6.47
N SER A 193 -3.36 7.87 -5.45
CA SER A 193 -4.52 7.33 -4.75
C SER A 193 -5.06 8.27 -3.68
N LEU A 194 -4.36 9.36 -3.38
CA LEU A 194 -4.87 10.42 -2.52
C LEU A 194 -5.89 11.32 -3.26
N PRO A 195 -6.78 12.01 -2.52
CA PRO A 195 -7.61 13.08 -3.06
C PRO A 195 -6.76 14.16 -3.76
N GLU A 196 -7.27 14.74 -4.86
CA GLU A 196 -6.54 15.69 -5.72
C GLU A 196 -5.86 16.84 -4.94
N GLN A 197 -6.51 17.33 -3.88
CA GLN A 197 -6.01 18.39 -3.00
C GLN A 197 -4.74 18.00 -2.22
N LEU A 198 -4.54 16.70 -1.97
CA LEU A 198 -3.40 16.16 -1.23
C LEU A 198 -2.36 15.53 -2.16
N GLN A 199 -2.71 15.26 -3.42
CA GLN A 199 -1.83 14.60 -4.38
C GLN A 199 -0.56 15.39 -4.63
N GLU A 200 -0.64 16.71 -4.80
CA GLU A 200 0.52 17.51 -5.20
C GLU A 200 1.58 17.58 -4.09
N ASP A 201 1.19 17.76 -2.82
CA ASP A 201 2.15 17.73 -1.70
C ASP A 201 2.76 16.32 -1.53
N ALA A 202 1.93 15.27 -1.60
CA ALA A 202 2.41 13.90 -1.50
C ALA A 202 3.35 13.51 -2.65
N LYS A 203 3.02 13.89 -3.89
CA LYS A 203 3.87 13.70 -5.06
C LYS A 203 5.20 14.43 -4.87
N GLU A 204 5.18 15.70 -4.48
CA GLU A 204 6.41 16.48 -4.32
C GLU A 204 7.32 15.89 -3.22
N ARG A 205 6.75 15.41 -2.11
CA ARG A 205 7.52 14.74 -1.04
C ARG A 205 8.16 13.45 -1.49
N ILE A 206 7.34 12.54 -2.04
CA ILE A 206 7.82 11.26 -2.58
C ILE A 206 8.87 11.54 -3.66
N TRP A 207 8.62 12.51 -4.53
CA TRP A 207 9.51 12.89 -5.60
C TRP A 207 10.85 13.44 -5.11
N SER A 208 10.82 14.31 -4.10
CA SER A 208 12.02 14.87 -3.47
C SER A 208 12.92 13.76 -2.91
N SER A 209 12.34 12.78 -2.21
CA SER A 209 13.09 11.63 -1.67
C SER A 209 13.57 10.69 -2.78
N LEU A 210 12.75 10.40 -3.80
CA LEU A 210 13.18 9.58 -4.92
C LEU A 210 14.33 10.24 -5.68
N ARG A 211 14.26 11.55 -5.96
CA ARG A 211 15.37 12.27 -6.61
C ARG A 211 16.68 12.08 -5.84
N LYS A 212 16.67 12.31 -4.54
CA LYS A 212 17.86 12.08 -3.67
C LYS A 212 18.34 10.64 -3.72
N LEU A 213 17.43 9.67 -3.82
CA LEU A 213 17.78 8.25 -3.95
C LEU A 213 18.50 7.96 -5.26
N PHE A 214 18.04 8.51 -6.39
CA PHE A 214 18.73 8.37 -7.68
C PHE A 214 20.06 9.14 -7.71
N GLU A 215 20.11 10.34 -7.13
CA GLU A 215 21.36 11.11 -6.98
C GLU A 215 22.39 10.32 -6.17
N ALA A 216 21.99 9.68 -5.06
CA ALA A 216 22.85 8.78 -4.28
C ALA A 216 23.30 7.54 -5.08
N GLY A 217 22.52 7.12 -6.08
CA GLY A 217 22.87 6.08 -7.05
C GLY A 217 23.75 6.56 -8.21
N GLY A 218 24.09 7.85 -8.26
CA GLY A 218 24.86 8.45 -9.34
C GLY A 218 24.08 8.61 -10.65
N GLU A 219 22.75 8.70 -10.59
CA GLU A 219 21.89 8.93 -11.75
C GLU A 219 21.18 10.28 -11.65
N ASP A 220 21.26 11.08 -12.72
CA ASP A 220 20.37 12.24 -12.89
C ASP A 220 18.95 11.73 -13.17
N PHE A 221 18.03 12.07 -12.27
CA PHE A 221 16.65 11.65 -12.34
C PHE A 221 15.72 12.84 -12.58
N ASP A 222 15.41 13.06 -13.84
CA ASP A 222 14.36 13.98 -14.26
C ASP A 222 12.98 13.41 -13.90
N GLN A 223 12.05 14.31 -13.55
CA GLN A 223 10.63 13.95 -13.39
C GLN A 223 10.17 13.17 -14.61
N PRO A 224 9.77 11.90 -14.48
CA PRO A 224 9.20 11.20 -15.59
C PRO A 224 7.92 11.93 -15.96
N LYS A 225 7.85 12.37 -17.22
CA LYS A 225 6.63 12.90 -17.83
C LYS A 225 5.64 11.75 -17.96
N PHE A 226 5.00 11.36 -16.85
CA PHE A 226 3.94 10.36 -16.88
C PHE A 226 2.66 11.05 -17.31
N HIS A 227 2.29 10.83 -18.56
CA HIS A 227 0.94 11.12 -19.00
C HIS A 227 -0.05 10.38 -18.07
N PRO A 228 -1.12 11.06 -17.61
CA PRO A 228 -2.15 10.39 -16.83
C PRO A 228 -2.60 9.17 -17.63
N ILE A 229 -2.51 8.00 -17.02
CA ILE A 229 -3.07 6.78 -17.59
C ILE A 229 -4.58 7.07 -17.69
N ALA A 230 -5.08 7.18 -18.93
CA ALA A 230 -6.50 7.32 -19.18
C ALA A 230 -7.23 6.17 -18.47
N GLN A 231 -8.16 6.55 -17.59
CA GLN A 231 -9.05 5.60 -16.89
C GLN A 231 -9.99 4.91 -17.88
#